data_AF-A0A259KSJ1-F1
#
_entry.id   AF-A0A259KSJ1-F1
#
_cell.length_a   1.000
_cell.length_b   1.000
_cell.length_c   1.000
_cell.angle_alpha   90.00
_cell.angle_beta   90.00
_cell.angle_gamma   90.00
#
_symmetry.space_group_name_H-M   'P 1'
#
loop_
_entity.id
_entity.type
_entity.pdbx_description
1 polymer ?
#
loop_
_entity_poly.entity_id
_entity_poly.type
_entity_poly.pdbx_seq_one_letter_code
_entity_poly.pdbx_strand_id
1 'polypeptide(L)'
;MVRVLNLSWSEVCADFDRASDFDQSHLFGKVYNEEFGMPGGLPYGVLLCDYQVQHRPTLDHPTDDVAGLAGLAGVAAAAFAPAILGASPRMLGLDSFSELSHLPSLSGLYRGAEYARFERLRATDDVRFLGLVLPRVLMRKPYTQDGVAGVGFRYREDLRGLTEDDMCWGSAIYPFGEVLIRAFDLHGWFADICGTRRDEIDNGIVTGIQAPSAETDTPGVVDRFGSELAIANQTEFDLWQMGFMTVNVCKDTPYLVFHSSPSIQKVPMSG
;
A
#
# COMPACT_ATOMS: atom_id res chain seq x y z
N MET A 1 15.73 -11.95 -5.30
CA MET A 1 14.93 -13.19 -5.07
C MET A 1 13.60 -12.77 -4.46
N VAL A 2 12.48 -13.34 -4.90
CA VAL A 2 11.16 -13.11 -4.31
C VAL A 2 10.67 -14.44 -3.75
N ARG A 3 10.17 -14.44 -2.51
CA ARG A 3 9.54 -15.60 -1.87
C ARG A 3 8.12 -15.23 -1.50
N VAL A 4 7.21 -16.20 -1.60
CA VAL A 4 5.78 -15.99 -1.39
C VAL A 4 5.31 -16.91 -0.27
N LEU A 5 4.56 -16.33 0.67
CA LEU A 5 3.90 -17.04 1.76
C LEU A 5 2.40 -16.73 1.67
N ASN A 6 1.59 -17.76 1.47
CA ASN A 6 0.14 -17.62 1.37
C ASN A 6 -0.49 -17.74 2.76
N LEU A 7 -0.96 -16.62 3.30
CA LEU A 7 -1.68 -16.53 4.57
C LEU A 7 -2.78 -15.48 4.44
N SER A 8 -3.89 -15.68 5.11
CA SER A 8 -4.89 -14.63 5.29
C SER A 8 -4.48 -13.68 6.42
N TRP A 9 -4.94 -12.42 6.36
CA TRP A 9 -4.69 -11.47 7.45
C TRP A 9 -5.27 -11.96 8.79
N SER A 10 -6.43 -12.62 8.77
CA SER A 10 -7.03 -13.22 9.97
C SER A 10 -6.17 -14.33 10.59
N GLU A 11 -5.44 -15.11 9.77
CA GLU A 11 -4.51 -16.12 10.27
C GLU A 11 -3.27 -15.48 10.89
N VAL A 12 -2.77 -14.39 10.30
CA VAL A 12 -1.64 -13.62 10.87
C VAL A 12 -2.03 -13.02 12.22
N CYS A 13 -3.20 -12.37 12.32
CA CYS A 13 -3.70 -11.85 13.60
C CYS A 13 -3.93 -12.96 14.63
N ALA A 14 -4.53 -14.08 14.22
CA ALA A 14 -4.76 -15.22 15.11
C ALA A 14 -3.45 -15.88 15.60
N ASP A 15 -2.38 -15.85 14.80
CA ASP A 15 -1.04 -16.31 15.22
C ASP A 15 -0.50 -15.43 16.35
N PHE A 16 -0.58 -14.10 16.20
CA PHE A 16 -0.18 -13.16 17.24
C PHE A 16 -1.05 -13.24 18.51
N ASP A 17 -2.37 -13.41 18.36
CA ASP A 17 -3.28 -13.54 19.51
C ASP A 17 -3.04 -14.81 20.33
N ARG A 18 -2.55 -15.89 19.69
CA ARG A 18 -2.26 -17.17 20.36
C ARG A 18 -0.87 -17.21 20.97
N ALA A 19 0.09 -16.48 20.39
CA ALA A 19 1.43 -16.39 20.92
C ALA A 19 1.42 -15.58 22.23
N SER A 20 2.29 -15.94 23.18
CA SER A 20 2.43 -15.14 24.41
C SER A 20 3.12 -13.80 24.15
N ASP A 21 3.97 -13.75 23.11
CA ASP A 21 4.66 -12.56 22.61
C ASP A 21 4.96 -12.75 21.11
N PHE A 22 5.27 -11.68 20.39
CA PHE A 22 5.43 -11.71 18.93
C PHE A 22 6.60 -12.60 18.49
N ASP A 23 7.64 -12.75 19.29
CA ASP A 23 8.83 -13.58 18.99
C ASP A 23 8.58 -15.09 19.10
N GLN A 24 7.44 -15.47 19.67
CA GLN A 24 6.96 -16.85 19.75
C GLN A 24 5.90 -17.18 18.68
N SER A 25 5.57 -16.21 17.82
CA SER A 25 4.66 -16.42 16.69
C SER A 25 5.28 -17.31 15.61
N HIS A 26 4.43 -17.99 14.83
CA HIS A 26 4.89 -18.75 13.68
C HIS A 26 5.49 -17.83 12.61
N LEU A 27 4.94 -16.63 12.44
CA LEU A 27 5.50 -15.65 11.48
C LEU A 27 6.92 -15.23 11.85
N PHE A 28 7.22 -14.99 13.14
CA PHE A 28 8.58 -14.72 13.60
C PHE A 28 9.52 -15.87 13.29
N GLY A 29 9.07 -17.11 13.49
CA GLY A 29 9.83 -18.31 13.10
C GLY A 29 10.25 -18.29 11.62
N LYS A 30 9.32 -17.93 10.73
CA LYS A 30 9.55 -17.89 9.27
C LYS A 30 10.42 -16.74 8.81
N VAL A 31 10.27 -15.56 9.39
CA VAL A 31 10.97 -14.35 8.94
C VAL A 31 12.34 -14.23 9.61
N TYR A 32 12.40 -14.45 10.92
CA TYR A 32 13.60 -14.27 11.71
C TYR A 32 14.36 -15.58 11.91
N ASN A 33 13.79 -16.59 12.58
CA ASN A 33 14.55 -17.76 13.03
C ASN A 33 15.11 -18.60 11.87
N GLU A 34 14.31 -18.82 10.82
CA GLU A 34 14.71 -19.63 9.67
C GLU A 34 15.68 -18.93 8.71
N GLU A 35 15.79 -17.59 8.77
CA GLU A 35 16.62 -16.81 7.85
C GLU A 35 17.59 -15.88 8.58
N PHE A 36 17.12 -14.75 9.13
CA PHE A 36 17.98 -13.73 9.75
C PHE A 36 18.80 -14.29 10.92
N GLY A 37 18.19 -15.10 11.78
CA GLY A 37 18.83 -15.72 12.95
C GLY A 37 19.62 -17.00 12.66
N MET A 38 19.57 -17.51 11.42
CA MET A 38 20.20 -18.77 11.04
C MET A 38 21.58 -18.53 10.40
N PRO A 39 22.66 -19.16 10.89
CA PRO A 39 23.97 -19.10 10.23
C PRO A 39 23.89 -19.58 8.78
N GLY A 40 24.18 -18.70 7.83
CA GLY A 40 24.08 -18.97 6.39
C GLY A 40 22.68 -18.79 5.79
N GLY A 41 21.70 -18.31 6.56
CA GLY A 41 20.38 -17.91 6.06
C GLY A 41 20.43 -16.67 5.15
N LEU A 42 19.31 -16.41 4.47
CA LEU A 42 19.17 -15.30 3.52
C LEU A 42 18.09 -14.33 4.04
N PRO A 43 18.48 -13.27 4.78
CA PRO A 43 17.52 -12.37 5.40
C PRO A 43 16.65 -11.64 4.37
N TYR A 44 15.39 -11.42 4.74
CA TYR A 44 14.46 -10.64 3.93
C TYR A 44 14.81 -9.15 4.01
N GLY A 45 14.84 -8.46 2.87
CA GLY A 45 15.08 -7.01 2.84
C GLY A 45 13.81 -6.18 3.09
N VAL A 46 12.66 -6.68 2.68
CA VAL A 46 11.34 -6.03 2.83
C VAL A 46 10.25 -7.11 2.83
N LEU A 47 9.19 -6.87 3.59
CA LEU A 47 7.98 -7.69 3.60
C LEU A 47 6.87 -6.91 2.88
N LEU A 48 6.39 -7.42 1.76
CA LEU A 48 5.21 -6.87 1.08
C LEU A 48 3.99 -7.70 1.52
N CYS A 49 3.11 -7.12 2.32
CA CYS A 49 1.96 -7.83 2.87
C CYS A 49 0.69 -7.36 2.16
N ASP A 50 0.12 -8.21 1.31
CA ASP A 50 -1.06 -7.91 0.49
C ASP A 50 -2.36 -7.96 1.29
N TYR A 51 -2.46 -7.06 2.26
CA TYR A 51 -3.62 -6.87 3.12
C TYR A 51 -4.01 -5.40 3.12
N GLN A 52 -5.29 -5.14 3.35
CA GLN A 52 -5.81 -3.81 3.63
C GLN A 52 -6.20 -3.73 5.10
N VAL A 53 -5.52 -2.86 5.85
CA VAL A 53 -5.75 -2.70 7.28
C VAL A 53 -6.61 -1.46 7.57
N GLN A 54 -7.37 -1.52 8.67
CA GLN A 54 -8.25 -0.47 9.17
C GLN A 54 -8.05 -0.21 10.67
N HIS A 55 -8.42 0.97 11.14
CA HIS A 55 -8.09 1.41 12.51
C HIS A 55 -8.99 0.77 13.59
N ARG A 56 -10.07 0.09 13.19
CA ARG A 56 -11.04 -0.57 14.08
C ARG A 56 -11.71 -1.78 13.39
N PRO A 57 -12.12 -2.81 14.14
CA PRO A 57 -12.96 -3.87 13.60
C PRO A 57 -14.35 -3.37 13.16
N THR A 58 -14.92 -4.00 12.14
CA THR A 58 -16.29 -3.79 11.65
C THR A 58 -17.00 -5.14 11.45
N LEU A 59 -18.29 -5.15 11.09
CA LEU A 59 -19.04 -6.39 10.87
C LEU A 59 -18.50 -7.19 9.67
N ASP A 60 -18.04 -6.50 8.63
CA ASP A 60 -17.42 -7.02 7.42
C ASP A 60 -15.92 -7.32 7.59
N HIS A 61 -15.28 -6.76 8.63
CA HIS A 61 -13.87 -6.98 8.95
C HIS A 61 -13.67 -7.11 10.47
N PRO A 62 -13.97 -8.28 11.05
CA PRO A 62 -13.98 -8.47 12.51
C PRO A 62 -12.57 -8.59 13.14
N THR A 63 -11.52 -8.49 12.32
CA THR A 63 -10.13 -8.62 12.74
C THR A 63 -9.63 -7.35 13.45
N ASP A 64 -8.85 -7.52 14.51
CA ASP A 64 -8.21 -6.41 15.22
C ASP A 64 -6.85 -6.05 14.59
N ASP A 65 -6.92 -5.28 13.52
CA ASP A 65 -5.72 -4.92 12.74
C ASP A 65 -4.70 -4.13 13.54
N VAL A 66 -5.13 -3.32 14.52
CA VAL A 66 -4.19 -2.57 15.36
C VAL A 66 -3.32 -3.51 16.18
N ALA A 67 -3.89 -4.62 16.67
CA ALA A 67 -3.12 -5.67 17.35
C ALA A 67 -2.22 -6.43 16.36
N GLY A 68 -2.75 -6.79 15.19
CA GLY A 68 -1.97 -7.45 14.12
C GLY A 68 -0.77 -6.62 13.65
N LEU A 69 -0.96 -5.31 13.46
CA LEU A 69 0.11 -4.37 13.12
C LEU A 69 1.15 -4.28 14.24
N ALA A 70 0.75 -4.31 15.51
CA ALA A 70 1.71 -4.32 16.62
C ALA A 70 2.63 -5.57 16.59
N GLY A 71 2.04 -6.77 16.39
CA GLY A 71 2.81 -8.00 16.25
C GLY A 71 3.73 -7.98 15.03
N LEU A 72 3.21 -7.52 13.88
CA LEU A 72 3.99 -7.41 12.64
C LEU A 72 5.13 -6.39 12.76
N ALA A 73 4.91 -5.27 13.47
CA ALA A 73 5.96 -4.29 13.75
C ALA A 73 7.12 -4.92 14.52
N GLY A 74 6.83 -5.73 15.54
CA GLY A 74 7.86 -6.46 16.31
C GLY A 74 8.66 -7.42 15.43
N VAL A 75 7.99 -8.21 14.58
CA VAL A 75 8.66 -9.12 13.63
C VAL A 75 9.54 -8.34 12.64
N ALA A 76 9.00 -7.29 12.03
CA ALA A 76 9.69 -6.45 11.06
C ALA A 76 10.92 -5.77 11.67
N ALA A 77 10.79 -5.25 12.89
CA ALA A 77 11.86 -4.60 13.62
C ALA A 77 12.97 -5.58 14.00
N ALA A 78 12.62 -6.76 14.51
CA ALA A 78 13.59 -7.80 14.88
C ALA A 78 14.39 -8.29 13.66
N ALA A 79 13.73 -8.47 12.52
CA ALA A 79 14.36 -8.94 11.29
C ALA A 79 15.04 -7.85 10.45
N PHE A 80 14.96 -6.57 10.87
CA PHE A 80 15.37 -5.41 10.09
C PHE A 80 14.76 -5.38 8.67
N ALA A 81 13.53 -5.86 8.55
CA ALA A 81 12.82 -6.00 7.28
C ALA A 81 11.52 -5.20 7.33
N PRO A 82 11.49 -3.96 6.82
CA PRO A 82 10.28 -3.14 6.82
C PRO A 82 9.09 -3.88 6.20
N ALA A 83 7.92 -3.78 6.82
CA ALA A 83 6.68 -4.35 6.30
C ALA A 83 5.78 -3.27 5.72
N ILE A 84 5.35 -3.49 4.47
CA ILE A 84 4.56 -2.56 3.68
C ILE A 84 3.19 -3.19 3.43
N LEU A 85 2.13 -2.52 3.88
CA LEU A 85 0.74 -2.99 3.77
C LEU A 85 -0.13 -1.94 3.08
N GLY A 86 -1.26 -2.36 2.50
CA GLY A 86 -2.28 -1.44 2.03
C GLY A 86 -3.07 -0.83 3.18
N ALA A 87 -3.42 0.45 3.08
CA ALA A 87 -4.43 1.05 3.94
C ALA A 87 -5.83 0.84 3.31
N SER A 88 -6.83 0.55 4.13
CA SER A 88 -8.25 0.66 3.74
C SER A 88 -8.70 2.13 3.74
N PRO A 89 -9.67 2.55 2.91
CA PRO A 89 -10.30 3.88 3.04
C PRO A 89 -10.87 4.11 4.45
N ARG A 90 -11.25 3.04 5.15
CA ARG A 90 -11.71 3.11 6.55
C ARG A 90 -10.61 3.58 7.52
N MET A 91 -9.32 3.50 7.18
CA MET A 91 -8.27 4.18 7.95
C MET A 91 -8.45 5.69 7.99
N LEU A 92 -9.11 6.25 6.97
CA LEU A 92 -9.38 7.68 6.83
C LEU A 92 -10.81 8.05 7.26
N GLY A 93 -11.57 7.08 7.79
CA GLY A 93 -12.98 7.26 8.13
C GLY A 93 -13.92 7.29 6.92
N LEU A 94 -13.47 6.78 5.77
CA LEU A 94 -14.19 6.78 4.50
C LEU A 94 -14.67 5.38 4.14
N ASP A 95 -15.68 5.31 3.28
CA ASP A 95 -16.12 4.04 2.69
C ASP A 95 -15.39 3.78 1.36
N SER A 96 -15.02 4.83 0.63
CA SER A 96 -14.21 4.75 -0.60
C SER A 96 -13.10 5.80 -0.65
N PHE A 97 -12.02 5.51 -1.39
CA PHE A 97 -10.96 6.50 -1.60
C PHE A 97 -11.38 7.66 -2.50
N SER A 98 -12.40 7.51 -3.35
CA SER A 98 -12.88 8.62 -4.20
C SER A 98 -13.44 9.79 -3.39
N GLU A 99 -13.90 9.54 -2.16
CA GLU A 99 -14.34 10.58 -1.23
C GLU A 99 -13.21 11.55 -0.82
N LEU A 100 -11.93 11.14 -0.95
CA LEU A 100 -10.79 12.03 -0.68
C LEU A 100 -10.78 13.29 -1.54
N SER A 101 -11.33 13.21 -2.76
CA SER A 101 -11.40 14.35 -3.67
C SER A 101 -12.33 15.47 -3.17
N HIS A 102 -13.23 15.16 -2.24
CA HIS A 102 -14.20 16.08 -1.67
C HIS A 102 -13.78 16.65 -0.31
N LEU A 103 -12.72 16.11 0.30
CA LEU A 103 -12.27 16.54 1.62
C LEU A 103 -11.31 17.73 1.49
N PRO A 104 -11.55 18.85 2.21
CA PRO A 104 -10.65 19.98 2.18
C PRO A 104 -9.33 19.69 2.93
N SER A 105 -9.36 18.84 3.96
CA SER A 105 -8.20 18.43 4.74
C SER A 105 -8.51 17.19 5.58
N LEU A 106 -7.47 16.38 5.83
CA LEU A 106 -7.49 15.25 6.77
C LEU A 106 -6.83 15.60 8.11
N SER A 107 -6.37 16.85 8.25
CA SER A 107 -5.69 17.33 9.45
C SER A 107 -6.53 17.11 10.70
N GLY A 108 -5.96 16.35 11.66
CA GLY A 108 -6.58 16.11 12.95
C GLY A 108 -7.58 14.95 12.99
N LEU A 109 -7.77 14.20 11.90
CA LEU A 109 -8.63 12.99 11.87
C LEU A 109 -8.33 12.06 13.06
N TYR A 110 -7.05 11.76 13.29
CA TYR A 110 -6.61 10.86 14.36
C TYR A 110 -6.75 11.41 15.78
N ARG A 111 -7.26 12.64 15.97
CA ARG A 111 -7.61 13.15 17.31
C ARG A 111 -8.93 12.55 17.82
N GLY A 112 -9.73 11.91 16.95
CA GLY A 112 -10.96 11.23 17.33
C GLY A 112 -10.70 10.06 18.29
N ALA A 113 -11.63 9.84 19.22
CA ALA A 113 -11.50 8.78 20.23
C ALA A 113 -11.39 7.37 19.63
N GLU A 114 -11.98 7.15 18.45
CA GLU A 114 -11.90 5.88 17.70
C GLU A 114 -10.48 5.54 17.22
N TYR A 115 -9.63 6.54 17.03
CA TYR A 115 -8.23 6.35 16.61
C TYR A 115 -7.27 6.20 17.80
N ALA A 116 -7.74 6.28 19.06
CA ALA A 116 -6.88 6.30 20.24
C ALA A 116 -6.01 5.04 20.39
N ARG A 117 -6.43 3.90 19.84
CA ARG A 117 -5.61 2.67 19.81
C ARG A 117 -4.50 2.77 18.77
N PHE A 118 -4.85 3.22 17.57
CA PHE A 118 -3.89 3.40 16.48
C PHE A 118 -2.86 4.49 16.80
N GLU A 119 -3.26 5.62 17.37
CA GLU A 119 -2.32 6.68 17.81
C GLU A 119 -1.35 6.18 18.89
N ARG A 120 -1.79 5.31 19.80
CA ARG A 120 -0.90 4.67 20.79
C ARG A 120 0.10 3.75 20.11
N LEU A 121 -0.33 2.97 19.12
CA LEU A 121 0.57 2.13 18.33
C LEU A 121 1.61 2.99 17.59
N ARG A 122 1.20 4.07 16.93
CA ARG A 122 2.10 5.00 16.21
C ARG A 122 3.17 5.65 17.09
N ALA A 123 2.95 5.70 18.40
CA ALA A 123 3.91 6.26 19.37
C ALA A 123 4.97 5.25 19.84
N THR A 124 4.89 3.98 19.41
CA THR A 124 5.91 2.97 19.70
C THR A 124 7.10 3.09 18.73
N ASP A 125 8.22 2.43 19.06
CA ASP A 125 9.44 2.52 18.24
C ASP A 125 9.42 1.55 17.06
N ASP A 126 8.88 0.35 17.24
CA ASP A 126 8.92 -0.73 16.25
C ASP A 126 8.12 -0.40 14.99
N VAL A 127 7.08 0.43 15.12
CA VAL A 127 6.25 0.87 13.99
C VAL A 127 6.99 1.75 12.99
N ARG A 128 8.24 2.15 13.26
CA ARG A 128 9.11 2.75 12.24
C ARG A 128 9.41 1.80 11.09
N PHE A 129 9.23 0.49 11.30
CA PHE A 129 9.36 -0.54 10.28
C PHE A 129 8.03 -0.85 9.56
N LEU A 130 6.94 -0.13 9.86
CA LEU A 130 5.67 -0.29 9.15
C LEU A 130 5.38 0.88 8.23
N GLY A 131 5.09 0.59 6.97
CA GLY A 131 4.57 1.55 6.00
C GLY A 131 3.17 1.16 5.55
N LEU A 132 2.28 2.14 5.44
CA LEU A 132 0.93 1.95 4.91
C LEU A 132 0.79 2.70 3.60
N VAL A 133 0.43 2.00 2.52
CA VAL A 133 0.33 2.55 1.18
C VAL A 133 -1.12 2.68 0.71
N LEU A 134 -1.42 3.76 0.00
CA LEU A 134 -2.71 4.03 -0.62
C LEU A 134 -2.58 4.96 -1.84
N PRO A 135 -3.60 5.09 -2.68
CA PRO A 135 -4.78 4.23 -2.80
C PRO A 135 -4.43 2.93 -3.57
N ARG A 136 -5.44 2.25 -4.12
CA ARG A 136 -5.24 1.08 -5.00
C ARG A 136 -4.80 1.50 -6.40
N VAL A 137 -4.20 0.57 -7.14
CA VAL A 137 -3.80 0.74 -8.54
C VAL A 137 -4.48 -0.28 -9.44
N LEU A 138 -4.65 0.07 -10.72
CA LEU A 138 -5.32 -0.80 -11.68
C LEU A 138 -4.41 -1.93 -12.12
N MET A 139 -4.74 -3.16 -11.73
CA MET A 139 -3.94 -4.35 -12.05
C MET A 139 -4.22 -4.88 -13.46
N ARG A 140 -5.44 -4.64 -13.96
CA ARG A 140 -5.86 -5.10 -15.28
C ARG A 140 -6.81 -4.10 -15.91
N LYS A 141 -6.56 -3.75 -17.17
CA LYS A 141 -7.52 -2.99 -17.96
C LYS A 141 -8.78 -3.78 -18.26
N PRO A 142 -9.92 -3.10 -18.39
CA PRO A 142 -11.10 -3.73 -18.93
C PRO A 142 -10.87 -4.38 -20.29
N TYR A 143 -11.51 -5.51 -20.53
CA TYR A 143 -11.41 -6.18 -21.82
C TYR A 143 -12.13 -5.36 -22.90
N THR A 144 -11.42 -4.98 -23.95
CA THR A 144 -11.96 -4.29 -25.14
C THR A 144 -12.27 -5.30 -26.26
N GLN A 145 -12.81 -4.85 -27.40
CA GLN A 145 -13.23 -5.73 -28.51
C GLN A 145 -12.16 -6.70 -29.03
N ASP A 146 -10.88 -6.48 -28.72
CA ASP A 146 -9.76 -7.37 -29.04
C ASP A 146 -9.75 -8.65 -28.20
N GLY A 147 -10.63 -8.77 -27.19
CA GLY A 147 -10.82 -9.96 -26.37
C GLY A 147 -9.62 -10.30 -25.47
N VAL A 148 -9.55 -11.55 -25.02
CA VAL A 148 -8.37 -12.09 -24.33
C VAL A 148 -7.45 -12.69 -25.40
N ALA A 149 -6.21 -12.20 -25.50
CA ALA A 149 -5.23 -12.74 -26.44
C ALA A 149 -5.11 -14.27 -26.28
N GLY A 150 -5.31 -15.01 -27.37
CA GLY A 150 -5.22 -16.47 -27.38
C GLY A 150 -6.51 -17.22 -27.02
N VAL A 151 -7.60 -16.53 -26.69
CA VAL A 151 -8.92 -17.14 -26.46
C VAL A 151 -9.83 -16.88 -27.66
N GLY A 152 -10.43 -17.92 -28.24
CA GLY A 152 -11.31 -17.83 -29.43
C GLY A 152 -12.66 -17.13 -29.18
N PHE A 153 -12.83 -16.48 -28.03
CA PHE A 153 -14.06 -15.79 -27.63
C PHE A 153 -13.82 -14.28 -27.57
N ARG A 154 -14.64 -13.52 -28.30
CA ARG A 154 -14.62 -12.05 -28.25
C ARG A 154 -15.46 -11.60 -27.07
N TYR A 155 -14.80 -11.06 -26.06
CA TYR A 155 -15.43 -10.49 -24.87
C TYR A 155 -15.11 -8.99 -24.80
N ARG A 156 -16.09 -8.19 -24.41
CA ARG A 156 -15.94 -6.77 -24.11
C ARG A 156 -16.64 -6.50 -22.79
N GLU A 157 -15.93 -5.93 -21.83
CA GLU A 157 -16.54 -5.44 -20.58
C GLU A 157 -17.37 -4.19 -20.88
N ASP A 158 -18.58 -4.11 -20.32
CA ASP A 158 -19.47 -2.98 -20.52
C ASP A 158 -19.07 -1.79 -19.62
N LEU A 159 -18.20 -0.94 -20.15
CA LEU A 159 -17.71 0.26 -19.46
C LEU A 159 -18.80 1.28 -19.09
N ARG A 160 -20.00 1.19 -19.69
CA ARG A 160 -21.10 2.14 -19.44
C ARG A 160 -21.78 1.90 -18.10
N GLY A 161 -21.60 0.72 -17.52
CA GLY A 161 -22.14 0.33 -16.22
C GLY A 161 -21.09 0.05 -15.15
N LEU A 162 -19.79 0.08 -15.47
CA LEU A 162 -18.73 -0.12 -14.48
C LEU A 162 -18.65 1.08 -13.54
N THR A 163 -18.97 0.82 -12.28
CA THR A 163 -18.60 1.69 -11.16
C THR A 163 -17.10 1.58 -10.89
N GLU A 164 -16.54 2.49 -10.09
CA GLU A 164 -15.13 2.40 -9.68
C GLU A 164 -14.82 1.04 -9.05
N ASP A 165 -15.74 0.48 -8.27
CA ASP A 165 -15.56 -0.81 -7.59
C ASP A 165 -15.54 -2.03 -8.53
N ASP A 166 -16.05 -1.89 -9.77
CA ASP A 166 -16.06 -2.99 -10.74
C ASP A 166 -14.71 -3.14 -11.48
N MET A 167 -13.79 -2.21 -11.28
CA MET A 167 -12.46 -2.26 -11.87
C MET A 167 -11.55 -3.25 -11.12
N CYS A 168 -10.57 -3.81 -11.82
CA CYS A 168 -9.60 -4.74 -11.23
C CYS A 168 -8.52 -4.00 -10.44
N TRP A 169 -8.92 -3.39 -9.33
CA TRP A 169 -8.02 -2.73 -8.39
C TRP A 169 -7.19 -3.74 -7.60
N GLY A 170 -5.95 -3.38 -7.32
CA GLY A 170 -5.08 -4.13 -6.42
C GLY A 170 -4.21 -3.21 -5.58
N SER A 171 -3.49 -3.80 -4.63
CA SER A 171 -2.71 -3.07 -3.66
C SER A 171 -1.51 -2.35 -4.28
N ALA A 172 -1.27 -1.11 -3.84
CA ALA A 172 -0.11 -0.32 -4.25
C ALA A 172 1.22 -0.81 -3.64
N ILE A 173 1.21 -1.87 -2.81
CA ILE A 173 2.45 -2.50 -2.33
C ILE A 173 3.26 -3.10 -3.48
N TYR A 174 2.60 -3.56 -4.55
CA TYR A 174 3.24 -4.22 -5.68
C TYR A 174 4.04 -3.23 -6.54
N PRO A 175 3.47 -2.09 -7.00
CA PRO A 175 4.27 -1.07 -7.66
C PRO A 175 5.34 -0.48 -6.74
N PHE A 176 5.10 -0.37 -5.43
CA PHE A 176 6.16 0.02 -4.49
C PHE A 176 7.30 -1.03 -4.45
N GLY A 177 6.94 -2.32 -4.45
CA GLY A 177 7.89 -3.42 -4.56
C GLY A 177 8.72 -3.39 -5.84
N GLU A 178 8.11 -3.04 -6.98
CA GLU A 178 8.83 -2.81 -8.25
C GLU A 178 9.87 -1.70 -8.10
N VAL A 179 9.49 -0.57 -7.49
CA VAL A 179 10.41 0.55 -7.22
C VAL A 179 11.59 0.10 -6.35
N LEU A 180 11.32 -0.65 -5.27
CA LEU A 180 12.37 -1.17 -4.38
C LEU A 180 13.34 -2.11 -5.11
N ILE A 181 12.80 -3.05 -5.90
CA ILE A 181 13.61 -4.00 -6.68
C ILE A 181 14.46 -3.25 -7.70
N ARG A 182 13.88 -2.28 -8.42
CA ARG A 182 14.61 -1.46 -9.39
C ARG A 182 15.73 -0.66 -8.73
N ALA A 183 15.47 0.02 -7.63
CA ALA A 183 16.49 0.80 -6.92
C ALA A 183 17.65 -0.09 -6.45
N PHE A 184 17.34 -1.28 -5.92
CA PHE A 184 18.36 -2.24 -5.51
C PHE A 184 19.15 -2.81 -6.69
N ASP A 185 18.50 -3.11 -7.81
CA ASP A 185 19.17 -3.59 -9.03
C ASP A 185 20.13 -2.55 -9.62
N LEU A 186 19.72 -1.28 -9.63
CA LEU A 186 20.52 -0.18 -10.19
C LEU A 186 21.67 0.26 -9.28
N HIS A 187 21.47 0.26 -7.95
CA HIS A 187 22.40 0.92 -7.02
C HIS A 187 22.91 0.02 -5.88
N GLY A 188 22.34 -1.16 -5.68
CA GLY A 188 22.68 -2.05 -4.56
C GLY A 188 22.16 -1.58 -3.19
N TRP A 189 21.36 -0.50 -3.16
CA TRP A 189 20.75 0.05 -1.96
C TRP A 189 19.41 0.74 -2.29
N PHE A 190 18.64 1.15 -1.26
CA PHE A 190 17.30 1.71 -1.41
C PHE A 190 17.26 3.26 -1.43
N ALA A 191 18.29 3.92 -1.98
CA ALA A 191 18.42 5.38 -1.92
C ALA A 191 17.44 6.13 -2.83
N ASP A 192 17.09 5.56 -3.99
CA ASP A 192 16.27 6.20 -5.02
C ASP A 192 14.89 5.52 -5.13
N ILE A 193 14.10 5.60 -4.04
CA ILE A 193 12.76 4.97 -3.98
C ILE A 193 11.62 5.99 -3.89
N CYS A 194 11.93 7.28 -3.86
CA CYS A 194 10.97 8.39 -3.72
C CYS A 194 11.31 9.54 -4.66
N GLY A 195 10.26 10.25 -5.10
CA GLY A 195 10.40 11.45 -5.93
C GLY A 195 10.58 11.13 -7.41
N THR A 196 10.85 12.17 -8.18
CA THR A 196 10.98 12.11 -9.64
C THR A 196 12.16 12.94 -10.10
N ARG A 197 12.84 12.50 -11.16
CA ARG A 197 13.74 13.35 -11.95
C ARG A 197 13.12 13.56 -13.32
N ARG A 198 13.34 14.74 -13.92
CA ARG A 198 12.81 15.02 -15.26
C ARG A 198 13.43 14.05 -16.25
N ASP A 199 12.58 13.48 -17.11
CA ASP A 199 12.96 12.62 -18.24
C ASP A 199 13.70 11.32 -17.88
N GLU A 200 13.67 10.90 -16.60
CA GLU A 200 14.28 9.66 -16.12
C GLU A 200 13.24 8.74 -15.46
N ILE A 201 13.22 7.48 -15.86
CA ILE A 201 12.44 6.42 -15.18
C ILE A 201 13.32 5.89 -14.04
N ASP A 202 13.32 6.61 -12.94
CA ASP A 202 14.11 6.33 -11.75
C ASP A 202 13.37 6.82 -10.50
N ASN A 203 13.97 6.69 -9.31
CA ASN A 203 13.40 7.15 -8.05
C ASN A 203 12.06 6.47 -7.76
N GLY A 204 11.04 7.23 -7.33
CA GLY A 204 9.70 6.71 -7.00
C GLY A 204 8.78 6.48 -8.20
N ILE A 205 9.24 6.62 -9.45
CA ILE A 205 8.40 6.48 -10.65
C ILE A 205 7.92 5.03 -10.81
N VAL A 206 6.66 4.84 -11.11
CA VAL A 206 6.04 3.55 -11.43
C VAL A 206 5.62 3.57 -12.89
N THR A 207 5.99 2.52 -13.61
CA THR A 207 5.67 2.37 -15.04
C THR A 207 4.80 1.13 -15.26
N GLY A 208 4.32 0.93 -16.49
CA GLY A 208 3.55 -0.27 -16.85
C GLY A 208 2.10 -0.31 -16.34
N ILE A 209 1.73 0.52 -15.36
CA ILE A 209 0.34 0.69 -14.93
C ILE A 209 -0.33 1.69 -15.86
N GLN A 210 -1.17 1.18 -16.74
CA GLN A 210 -1.81 1.99 -17.75
C GLN A 210 -3.25 2.35 -17.37
N ALA A 211 -3.57 3.63 -17.53
CA ALA A 211 -4.93 4.15 -17.51
C ALA A 211 -5.90 3.34 -18.41
N PRO A 212 -7.14 3.08 -17.95
CA PRO A 212 -8.18 2.56 -18.80
C PRO A 212 -8.66 3.65 -19.77
N SER A 213 -8.93 3.27 -21.03
CA SER A 213 -9.50 4.21 -22.02
C SER A 213 -10.99 4.41 -21.73
N ALA A 214 -11.44 5.66 -21.61
CA ALA A 214 -12.86 5.97 -21.54
C ALA A 214 -13.46 5.90 -22.96
N GLU A 215 -14.13 4.80 -23.31
CA GLU A 215 -14.75 4.64 -24.64
C GLU A 215 -15.96 5.57 -24.89
N THR A 216 -16.47 6.27 -23.87
CA THR A 216 -17.72 7.04 -23.95
C THR A 216 -17.57 8.55 -24.00
N ASP A 217 -16.38 9.08 -23.77
CA ASP A 217 -16.17 10.53 -23.76
C ASP A 217 -15.63 11.01 -25.09
N THR A 218 -16.07 12.20 -25.52
CA THR A 218 -15.41 12.94 -26.60
C THR A 218 -13.89 12.87 -26.38
N PRO A 219 -13.06 12.55 -27.38
CA PRO A 219 -11.62 12.44 -27.20
C PRO A 219 -11.07 13.64 -26.41
N GLY A 220 -10.53 13.40 -25.21
CA GLY A 220 -9.92 14.43 -24.34
C GLY A 220 -10.78 15.01 -23.21
N VAL A 221 -11.87 14.37 -22.76
CA VAL A 221 -12.76 14.96 -21.72
C VAL A 221 -12.58 14.38 -20.30
N VAL A 222 -12.17 13.11 -20.10
CA VAL A 222 -11.83 12.58 -18.77
C VAL A 222 -10.67 11.58 -18.86
N ASP A 223 -9.52 11.91 -18.30
CA ASP A 223 -8.42 10.96 -18.12
C ASP A 223 -8.74 10.07 -16.90
N ARG A 224 -9.00 8.78 -17.13
CA ARG A 224 -8.98 7.80 -16.03
C ARG A 224 -7.51 7.50 -15.70
N PHE A 225 -7.19 7.35 -14.42
CA PHE A 225 -5.80 7.15 -14.00
C PHE A 225 -5.48 5.66 -13.77
N GLY A 226 -4.19 5.32 -13.77
CA GLY A 226 -3.73 4.00 -13.30
C GLY A 226 -3.85 3.81 -11.78
N SER A 227 -4.12 4.89 -11.06
CA SER A 227 -4.45 4.93 -9.63
C SER A 227 -5.95 5.16 -9.48
N GLU A 228 -6.53 4.72 -8.36
CA GLU A 228 -7.96 4.90 -8.05
C GLU A 228 -8.40 6.36 -8.05
N LEU A 229 -7.49 7.27 -7.67
CA LEU A 229 -7.69 8.71 -7.77
C LEU A 229 -6.36 9.44 -7.95
N ALA A 230 -6.45 10.66 -8.49
CA ALA A 230 -5.37 11.64 -8.37
C ALA A 230 -5.50 12.38 -7.03
N ILE A 231 -4.43 12.43 -6.24
CA ILE A 231 -4.42 13.06 -4.92
C ILE A 231 -3.94 14.50 -5.06
N ALA A 232 -4.72 15.45 -4.55
CA ALA A 232 -4.31 16.86 -4.53
C ALA A 232 -3.17 17.09 -3.53
N ASN A 233 -2.28 18.03 -3.83
CA ASN A 233 -1.06 18.29 -3.03
C ASN A 233 -1.34 18.51 -1.52
N GLN A 234 -2.42 19.21 -1.16
CA GLN A 234 -2.77 19.43 0.25
C GLN A 234 -3.18 18.13 0.94
N THR A 235 -3.99 17.30 0.28
CA THR A 235 -4.40 15.98 0.79
C THR A 235 -3.19 15.05 0.90
N GLU A 236 -2.29 15.06 -0.08
CA GLU A 236 -1.04 14.30 -0.05
C GLU A 236 -0.14 14.73 1.12
N PHE A 237 -0.04 16.04 1.39
CA PHE A 237 0.70 16.54 2.54
C PHE A 237 0.08 16.09 3.87
N ASP A 238 -1.25 16.13 4.00
CA ASP A 238 -1.94 15.66 5.21
C ASP A 238 -1.74 14.15 5.41
N LEU A 239 -1.82 13.35 4.35
CA LEU A 239 -1.55 11.91 4.36
C LEU A 239 -0.11 11.60 4.79
N TRP A 240 0.86 12.37 4.29
CA TRP A 240 2.25 12.26 4.69
C TRP A 240 2.45 12.52 6.19
N GLN A 241 1.82 13.57 6.75
CA GLN A 241 1.83 13.86 8.19
C GLN A 241 1.20 12.72 9.03
N MET A 242 0.24 12.02 8.44
CA MET A 242 -0.41 10.87 9.04
C MET A 242 0.38 9.55 8.89
N GLY A 243 1.52 9.57 8.20
CA GLY A 243 2.40 8.42 8.02
C GLY A 243 1.98 7.47 6.90
N PHE A 244 1.26 7.98 5.90
CA PHE A 244 0.89 7.21 4.70
C PHE A 244 1.85 7.45 3.55
N MET A 245 2.13 6.37 2.82
CA MET A 245 2.79 6.40 1.53
C MET A 245 1.73 6.52 0.44
N THR A 246 1.92 7.46 -0.48
CA THR A 246 0.94 7.73 -1.54
C THR A 246 1.50 7.31 -2.89
N VAL A 247 0.72 6.53 -3.65
CA VAL A 247 0.92 6.41 -5.10
C VAL A 247 0.06 7.47 -5.79
N ASN A 248 0.70 8.42 -6.45
CA ASN A 248 0.01 9.53 -7.11
C ASN A 248 0.26 9.53 -8.62
N VAL A 249 -0.54 10.30 -9.35
CA VAL A 249 -0.44 10.44 -10.81
C VAL A 249 0.62 11.46 -11.16
N CYS A 250 1.55 11.11 -12.05
CA CYS A 250 2.44 12.08 -12.66
C CYS A 250 1.67 12.87 -13.73
N LYS A 251 1.37 14.14 -13.44
CA LYS A 251 0.65 15.04 -14.34
C LYS A 251 1.21 15.00 -15.76
N ASP A 252 0.31 14.92 -16.74
CA ASP A 252 0.62 14.92 -18.19
C ASP A 252 1.50 13.74 -18.65
N THR A 253 1.58 12.65 -17.87
CA THR A 253 2.32 11.42 -18.23
C THR A 253 1.49 10.17 -17.90
N PRO A 254 1.81 8.99 -18.47
CA PRO A 254 1.16 7.74 -18.10
C PRO A 254 1.71 7.12 -16.80
N TYR A 255 2.61 7.80 -16.09
CA TYR A 255 3.32 7.24 -14.95
C TYR A 255 2.59 7.52 -13.62
N LEU A 256 2.83 6.66 -12.65
CA LEU A 256 2.53 6.95 -11.25
C LEU A 256 3.83 7.24 -10.49
N VAL A 257 3.72 7.72 -9.26
CA VAL A 257 4.89 8.08 -8.45
C VAL A 257 4.61 7.92 -6.96
N PHE A 258 5.63 7.45 -6.24
CA PHE A 258 5.76 7.62 -4.80
C PHE A 258 6.60 8.86 -4.50
N HIS A 259 5.98 9.96 -4.08
CA HIS A 259 6.71 11.18 -3.74
C HIS A 259 7.46 11.06 -2.42
N SER A 260 6.92 10.29 -1.49
CA SER A 260 7.50 10.04 -0.17
C SER A 260 7.12 8.64 0.34
N SER A 261 7.92 8.11 1.26
CA SER A 261 7.70 6.80 1.89
C SER A 261 7.83 6.88 3.42
N PRO A 262 6.98 7.64 4.13
CA PRO A 262 7.02 7.68 5.58
C PRO A 262 6.62 6.32 6.18
N SER A 263 7.13 6.01 7.36
CA SER A 263 6.54 4.98 8.21
C SER A 263 5.32 5.54 8.94
N ILE A 264 4.53 4.67 9.55
CA ILE A 264 3.39 5.11 10.36
C ILE A 264 3.81 5.76 11.69
N GLN A 265 5.09 5.70 12.05
CA GLN A 265 5.57 6.26 13.31
C GLN A 265 5.21 7.74 13.42
N LYS A 266 4.63 8.12 14.56
CA LYS A 266 4.37 9.51 14.87
C LYS A 266 5.68 10.18 15.27
N VAL A 267 6.17 11.11 14.46
CA VAL A 267 7.32 11.93 14.83
C VAL A 267 6.89 12.91 15.92
N PRO A 268 7.53 12.91 17.11
CA PRO A 268 7.27 13.93 18.11
C PRO A 268 7.59 15.30 17.52
N MET A 269 6.68 16.28 17.65
CA MET A 269 7.04 17.65 17.30
C MET A 269 8.14 18.09 18.27
N SER A 270 9.37 18.24 17.76
CA SER A 270 10.46 18.85 18.50
C SER A 270 9.98 20.23 18.99
N GLY A 271 9.91 20.40 20.32
CA GLY A 271 9.58 21.68 20.96
C GLY A 271 10.67 22.72 20.81
#